data_AF-A0A924ID45-F1
#
_entry.id   AF-A0A924ID45-F1
#
_cell.length_a   1.000
_cell.length_b   1.000
_cell.length_c   1.000
_cell.angle_alpha   90.00
_cell.angle_beta   90.00
_cell.angle_gamma   90.00
#
_symmetry.space_group_name_H-M   'P 1'
#
loop_
_entity.id
_entity.type
_entity.pdbx_description
1 polymer ?
#
loop_
_entity_poly.entity_id
_entity_poly.type
_entity_poly.pdbx_seq_one_letter_code
_entity_poly.pdbx_strand_id
1 'polypeptide(L)'
;ADYKIMVNAHEAVRPTGISRTYPNLIGNEAARGTEYQSFGGSKPNHVTILPFTRLIGGPMDYTPGIFEMDLSKLNPDNHSHVNSTLANQLALYVTMYSPLQMAADLPENYNRFSDAFQFIKDVAIDWTLSNYLEAEPGQYITVARKAKGTNNWFVGNVNGETPRTSNITFDFLEKGKKYEATIYADAKDAHYKTNPQAYTIRKMTVSSKSKLTQLSVPGGGYAISIIEIRK
;
A
#
# COMPACT_ATOMS: atom_id res chain seq x y z
N ALA A 1 4.56 3.77 -29.19
CA ALA A 1 5.88 3.66 -28.54
C ALA A 1 6.94 4.51 -29.25
N ASP A 2 6.82 4.72 -30.56
CA ASP A 2 7.77 5.48 -31.41
C ASP A 2 8.13 6.87 -30.87
N TYR A 3 7.17 7.55 -30.23
CA TYR A 3 7.37 8.87 -29.60
C TYR A 3 8.02 8.82 -28.21
N LYS A 4 8.43 7.65 -27.72
CA LYS A 4 9.00 7.44 -26.38
C LYS A 4 8.09 7.92 -25.23
N ILE A 5 6.77 7.85 -25.42
CA ILE A 5 5.75 8.20 -24.43
C ILE A 5 5.26 6.93 -23.72
N MET A 6 5.18 7.00 -22.39
CA MET A 6 4.51 6.01 -21.55
C MET A 6 3.01 6.33 -21.44
N VAL A 7 2.19 5.30 -21.33
CA VAL A 7 0.72 5.40 -21.30
C VAL A 7 0.20 4.83 -19.99
N ASN A 8 -0.65 5.60 -19.34
CA ASN A 8 -1.56 5.18 -18.28
C ASN A 8 -2.99 5.42 -18.79
N ALA A 9 -3.75 4.35 -19.07
CA ALA A 9 -5.06 4.47 -19.70
C ALA A 9 -6.20 4.04 -18.76
N HIS A 10 -6.95 5.03 -18.28
CA HIS A 10 -8.22 4.84 -17.57
C HIS A 10 -9.33 4.37 -18.54
N GLU A 11 -10.40 3.76 -18.03
CA GLU A 11 -11.56 3.19 -18.77
C GLU A 11 -11.26 2.13 -19.86
N ALA A 12 -9.99 1.80 -20.12
CA ALA A 12 -9.60 0.83 -21.12
C ALA A 12 -9.98 -0.61 -20.75
N VAL A 13 -9.85 -1.54 -21.72
CA VAL A 13 -9.98 -2.98 -21.46
C VAL A 13 -8.98 -3.40 -20.38
N ARG A 14 -9.44 -4.20 -19.40
CA ARG A 14 -8.56 -4.70 -18.33
C ARG A 14 -7.33 -5.42 -18.90
N PRO A 15 -6.16 -5.27 -18.27
CA PRO A 15 -4.92 -5.79 -18.83
C PRO A 15 -4.89 -7.33 -18.84
N THR A 16 -4.10 -7.88 -19.76
CA THR A 16 -3.93 -9.33 -20.00
C THR A 16 -2.45 -9.73 -20.15
N GLY A 17 -1.52 -8.87 -19.75
CA GLY A 17 -0.08 -9.08 -19.84
C GLY A 17 0.60 -8.38 -21.02
N ILE A 18 -0.13 -7.55 -21.76
CA ILE A 18 0.38 -6.82 -22.94
C ILE A 18 1.57 -5.90 -22.58
N SER A 19 1.69 -5.45 -21.34
CA SER A 19 2.85 -4.70 -20.85
C SER A 19 4.18 -5.46 -21.00
N ARG A 20 4.16 -6.79 -21.11
CA ARG A 20 5.36 -7.57 -21.48
C ARG A 20 5.81 -7.27 -22.92
N THR A 21 4.87 -7.15 -23.86
CA THR A 21 5.15 -6.86 -25.27
C THR A 21 5.40 -5.37 -25.49
N TYR A 22 4.61 -4.51 -24.84
CA TYR A 22 4.68 -3.06 -24.93
C TYR A 22 4.87 -2.45 -23.53
N PRO A 23 6.12 -2.39 -23.03
CA PRO A 23 6.41 -1.97 -21.66
C PRO A 23 6.16 -0.47 -21.40
N ASN A 24 5.89 0.31 -22.44
CA ASN A 24 5.46 1.70 -22.28
C ASN A 24 3.98 1.81 -21.84
N LEU A 25 3.19 0.73 -21.83
CA LEU A 25 1.91 0.67 -21.11
C LEU A 25 2.19 0.37 -19.64
N ILE A 26 2.31 1.44 -18.84
CA ILE A 26 2.75 1.37 -17.44
C ILE A 26 1.60 1.30 -16.44
N GLY A 27 0.38 1.60 -16.88
CA GLY A 27 -0.78 1.64 -16.00
C GLY A 27 -2.11 1.56 -16.76
N ASN A 28 -3.11 1.06 -16.07
CA ASN A 28 -4.51 1.19 -16.41
C ASN A 28 -5.28 1.37 -15.11
N GLU A 29 -6.42 2.04 -15.13
CA GLU A 29 -7.36 1.96 -14.01
C GLU A 29 -8.19 0.67 -14.13
N ALA A 30 -9.19 0.65 -15.02
CA ALA A 30 -9.95 -0.53 -15.46
C ALA A 30 -10.51 -1.41 -14.32
N ALA A 31 -10.78 -0.77 -13.19
CA ALA A 31 -11.48 -1.28 -12.01
C ALA A 31 -11.78 -0.08 -11.10
N ARG A 32 -12.72 -0.24 -10.18
CA ARG A 32 -13.07 0.79 -9.19
C ARG A 32 -11.83 1.24 -8.40
N GLY A 33 -11.30 2.44 -8.69
CA GLY A 33 -10.14 3.05 -8.02
C GLY A 33 -10.50 3.87 -6.78
N THR A 34 -9.53 4.65 -6.29
CA THR A 34 -9.73 5.55 -5.14
C THR A 34 -10.74 6.66 -5.41
N GLU A 35 -10.94 7.07 -6.66
CA GLU A 35 -11.94 8.10 -7.00
C GLU A 35 -13.35 7.77 -6.49
N TYR A 36 -13.73 6.50 -6.52
CA TYR A 36 -15.03 6.05 -6.01
C TYR A 36 -15.16 6.14 -4.49
N GLN A 37 -14.06 6.35 -3.76
CA GLN A 37 -14.12 6.73 -2.35
C GLN A 37 -14.74 8.12 -2.16
N SER A 38 -14.64 8.99 -3.17
CA SER A 38 -15.32 10.29 -3.25
C SER A 38 -16.76 10.19 -3.77
N PHE A 39 -17.16 9.02 -4.27
CA PHE A 39 -18.49 8.74 -4.85
C PHE A 39 -19.28 7.71 -4.01
N GLY A 40 -19.30 7.92 -2.68
CA GLY A 40 -20.02 7.07 -1.73
C GLY A 40 -19.20 5.93 -1.11
N GLY A 41 -17.91 5.83 -1.41
CA GLY A 41 -17.02 4.84 -0.81
C GLY A 41 -16.83 3.57 -1.66
N SER A 42 -15.78 2.82 -1.34
CA SER A 42 -15.61 1.42 -1.72
C SER A 42 -15.74 0.52 -0.49
N LYS A 43 -16.00 -0.78 -0.68
CA LYS A 43 -16.02 -1.73 0.43
C LYS A 43 -14.66 -1.75 1.14
N PRO A 44 -14.58 -1.85 2.48
CA PRO A 44 -13.30 -1.86 3.20
C PRO A 44 -12.35 -2.98 2.75
N ASN A 45 -12.89 -4.11 2.29
CA ASN A 45 -12.11 -5.24 1.80
C ASN A 45 -11.77 -5.20 0.29
N HIS A 46 -12.13 -4.14 -0.43
CA HIS A 46 -11.92 -4.07 -1.89
C HIS A 46 -10.45 -4.30 -2.27
N VAL A 47 -9.52 -3.68 -1.54
CA VAL A 47 -8.07 -3.79 -1.76
C VAL A 47 -7.48 -5.15 -1.38
N THR A 48 -8.24 -6.00 -0.68
CA THR A 48 -7.83 -7.39 -0.39
C THR A 48 -8.32 -8.37 -1.47
N ILE A 49 -9.04 -7.88 -2.49
CA ILE A 49 -9.57 -8.66 -3.62
C ILE A 49 -8.81 -8.32 -4.91
N LEU A 50 -8.54 -7.03 -5.15
CA LEU A 50 -7.92 -6.56 -6.40
C LEU A 50 -6.62 -7.30 -6.77
N PRO A 51 -5.70 -7.63 -5.83
CA PRO A 51 -4.49 -8.37 -6.15
C PRO A 51 -4.69 -9.79 -6.68
N PHE A 52 -5.83 -10.41 -6.35
CA PHE A 52 -6.21 -11.75 -6.82
C PHE A 52 -7.01 -11.73 -8.12
N THR A 53 -7.45 -10.55 -8.55
CA THR A 53 -8.41 -10.39 -9.66
C THR A 53 -7.89 -9.37 -10.68
N ARG A 54 -8.15 -8.08 -10.46
CA ARG A 54 -7.80 -6.99 -11.38
C ARG A 54 -6.32 -6.95 -11.73
N LEU A 55 -5.43 -7.21 -10.78
CA LEU A 55 -3.97 -7.17 -11.00
C LEU A 55 -3.43 -8.37 -11.80
N ILE A 56 -4.26 -9.41 -12.01
CA ILE A 56 -3.91 -10.54 -12.87
C ILE A 56 -3.98 -10.09 -14.34
N GLY A 57 -2.83 -9.67 -14.86
CA GLY A 57 -2.67 -9.18 -16.22
C GLY A 57 -1.91 -7.86 -16.31
N GLY A 58 -1.83 -7.07 -15.24
CA GLY A 58 -1.05 -5.83 -15.27
C GLY A 58 -1.31 -4.91 -14.08
N PRO A 59 -0.46 -3.88 -13.92
CA PRO A 59 -0.56 -2.94 -12.82
C PRO A 59 -1.88 -2.15 -12.85
N MET A 60 -2.22 -1.57 -11.71
CA MET A 60 -3.35 -0.66 -11.58
C MET A 60 -2.87 0.69 -11.09
N ASP A 61 -3.26 1.76 -11.77
CA ASP A 61 -3.21 3.10 -11.22
C ASP A 61 -4.39 3.27 -10.25
N TYR A 62 -4.21 2.78 -9.01
CA TYR A 62 -5.26 2.81 -7.98
C TYR A 62 -5.37 4.16 -7.27
N THR A 63 -4.36 5.02 -7.44
CA THR A 63 -4.22 6.33 -6.78
C THR A 63 -4.34 6.29 -5.25
N PRO A 64 -3.46 5.55 -4.54
CA PRO A 64 -3.51 5.45 -3.07
C PRO A 64 -3.03 6.72 -2.36
N GLY A 65 -3.01 6.68 -1.03
CA GLY A 65 -2.33 7.68 -0.21
C GLY A 65 -3.21 8.81 0.29
N ILE A 66 -4.52 8.59 0.46
CA ILE A 66 -5.40 9.58 1.09
C ILE A 66 -5.15 9.61 2.61
N PHE A 67 -4.87 10.77 3.18
CA PHE A 67 -4.66 10.97 4.62
C PHE A 67 -5.86 11.63 5.29
N GLU A 68 -6.69 12.36 4.54
CA GLU A 68 -7.98 12.88 5.03
C GLU A 68 -9.15 12.07 4.47
N MET A 69 -9.73 11.19 5.29
CA MET A 69 -10.78 10.26 4.87
C MET A 69 -12.16 10.90 4.78
N ASP A 70 -12.37 12.03 5.46
CA ASP A 70 -13.64 12.75 5.48
C ASP A 70 -13.67 13.81 4.37
N LEU A 71 -14.36 13.51 3.27
CA LEU A 71 -14.42 14.38 2.10
C LEU A 71 -15.17 15.69 2.38
N SER A 72 -15.95 15.78 3.47
CA SER A 72 -16.66 17.00 3.83
C SER A 72 -15.71 18.14 4.20
N LYS A 73 -14.47 17.81 4.61
CA LYS A 73 -13.41 18.78 4.88
C LYS A 73 -12.79 19.37 3.62
N LEU A 74 -12.94 18.70 2.48
CA LEU A 74 -12.52 19.21 1.17
C LEU A 74 -13.68 19.93 0.47
N ASN A 75 -14.86 19.31 0.48
CA ASN A 75 -16.08 19.86 -0.09
C ASN A 75 -17.24 19.58 0.90
N PRO A 76 -17.81 20.60 1.57
CA PRO A 76 -18.88 20.42 2.55
C PRO A 76 -20.12 19.68 2.03
N ASP A 77 -20.38 19.71 0.73
CA ASP A 77 -21.51 19.02 0.08
C ASP A 77 -21.22 17.53 -0.23
N ASN A 78 -19.98 17.07 -0.04
CA ASN A 78 -19.58 15.69 -0.23
C ASN A 78 -19.42 14.96 1.11
N HIS A 79 -20.42 14.16 1.48
CA HIS A 79 -20.41 13.35 2.71
C HIS A 79 -19.82 11.94 2.50
N SER A 80 -19.11 11.70 1.40
CA SER A 80 -18.40 10.45 1.19
C SER A 80 -17.26 10.29 2.20
N HIS A 81 -16.90 9.04 2.47
CA HIS A 81 -15.82 8.71 3.38
C HIS A 81 -14.92 7.63 2.77
N VAL A 82 -13.61 7.84 2.80
CA VAL A 82 -12.64 6.83 2.37
C VAL A 82 -12.61 5.69 3.38
N ASN A 83 -13.08 4.50 2.98
CA ASN A 83 -13.16 3.35 3.89
C ASN A 83 -11.81 2.65 4.09
N SER A 84 -10.89 3.33 4.77
CA SER A 84 -9.51 2.90 5.03
C SER A 84 -8.96 3.60 6.27
N THR A 85 -8.02 2.99 6.98
CA THR A 85 -7.13 3.74 7.89
C THR A 85 -5.97 4.40 7.13
N LEU A 86 -5.26 5.33 7.78
CA LEU A 86 -4.07 5.95 7.23
C LEU A 86 -2.95 4.92 7.00
N ALA A 87 -2.73 3.99 7.93
CA ALA A 87 -1.70 2.96 7.77
C ALA A 87 -2.03 1.96 6.63
N ASN A 88 -3.31 1.70 6.36
CA ASN A 88 -3.72 0.96 5.16
C ASN A 88 -3.31 1.70 3.88
N GLN A 89 -3.51 3.03 3.83
CA GLN A 89 -3.12 3.84 2.66
C GLN A 89 -1.62 3.82 2.39
N LEU A 90 -0.79 3.75 3.43
CA LEU A 90 0.65 3.51 3.29
C LEU A 90 0.94 2.12 2.72
N ALA A 91 0.24 1.10 3.22
CA ALA A 91 0.47 -0.28 2.79
C ALA A 91 0.15 -0.53 1.31
N LEU A 92 -0.78 0.23 0.71
CA LEU A 92 -1.17 0.09 -0.69
C LEU A 92 -0.01 0.28 -1.66
N TYR A 93 0.99 1.10 -1.34
CA TYR A 93 2.20 1.26 -2.17
C TYR A 93 3.01 -0.04 -2.33
N VAL A 94 2.77 -1.02 -1.45
CA VAL A 94 3.39 -2.36 -1.53
C VAL A 94 2.36 -3.40 -1.98
N THR A 95 1.13 -3.38 -1.49
CA THR A 95 0.14 -4.43 -1.77
C THR A 95 -0.54 -4.28 -3.14
N MET A 96 -0.73 -3.05 -3.61
CA MET A 96 -1.23 -2.71 -4.96
C MET A 96 -0.05 -2.42 -5.88
N TYR A 97 0.50 -3.46 -6.50
CA TYR A 97 1.67 -3.30 -7.38
C TYR A 97 1.36 -2.42 -8.60
N SER A 98 2.19 -1.40 -8.77
CA SER A 98 2.25 -0.58 -9.98
C SER A 98 3.62 0.10 -10.09
N PRO A 99 4.23 0.17 -11.29
CA PRO A 99 5.39 1.02 -11.55
C PRO A 99 5.01 2.52 -11.62
N LEU A 100 3.71 2.84 -11.55
CA LEU A 100 3.16 4.18 -11.48
C LEU A 100 2.35 4.29 -10.18
N GLN A 101 2.86 5.04 -9.20
CA GLN A 101 2.18 5.26 -7.93
C GLN A 101 1.94 6.76 -7.76
N MET A 102 0.68 7.12 -7.48
CA MET A 102 0.30 8.47 -7.12
C MET A 102 0.25 8.59 -5.60
N ALA A 103 0.63 9.77 -5.09
CA ALA A 103 0.22 10.25 -3.77
C ALA A 103 -1.00 11.16 -4.00
N ALA A 104 -2.20 10.61 -3.81
CA ALA A 104 -3.43 11.18 -4.34
C ALA A 104 -4.04 12.34 -3.54
N ASP A 105 -3.59 12.55 -2.29
CA ASP A 105 -4.14 13.60 -1.44
C ASP A 105 -3.53 14.97 -1.77
N LEU A 106 -4.15 16.00 -1.22
CA LEU A 106 -3.63 17.35 -1.29
C LEU A 106 -2.34 17.51 -0.46
N PRO A 107 -1.37 18.32 -0.91
CA PRO A 107 -0.15 18.60 -0.16
C PRO A 107 -0.40 19.07 1.28
N GLU A 108 -1.46 19.84 1.53
CA GLU A 108 -1.80 20.35 2.86
C GLU A 108 -2.16 19.22 3.84
N ASN A 109 -2.77 18.14 3.34
CA ASN A 109 -3.08 16.96 4.14
C ASN A 109 -1.81 16.16 4.48
N TYR A 110 -0.87 16.05 3.55
CA TYR A 110 0.42 15.42 3.83
C TYR A 110 1.24 16.19 4.88
N ASN A 111 1.19 17.53 4.86
CA ASN A 111 1.91 18.35 5.84
C ASN A 111 1.45 18.12 7.28
N ARG A 112 0.18 17.74 7.49
CA ARG A 112 -0.39 17.41 8.82
C ARG A 112 0.15 16.09 9.39
N PHE A 113 0.61 15.19 8.53
CA PHE A 113 1.09 13.84 8.89
C PHE A 113 2.44 13.54 8.23
N SER A 114 3.37 14.49 8.32
CA SER A 114 4.68 14.43 7.65
C SER A 114 5.52 13.23 8.08
N ASP A 115 5.34 12.75 9.31
CA ASP A 115 5.96 11.54 9.84
C ASP A 115 5.48 10.28 9.11
N ALA A 116 4.17 10.13 8.89
CA ALA A 116 3.60 9.04 8.10
C ALA A 116 3.92 9.18 6.60
N PHE A 117 3.91 10.40 6.07
CA PHE A 117 4.25 10.69 4.67
C PHE A 117 5.68 10.26 4.32
N GLN A 118 6.57 10.16 5.31
CA GLN A 118 7.93 9.67 5.10
C GLN A 118 7.97 8.27 4.46
N PHE A 119 7.00 7.39 4.76
CA PHE A 119 6.91 6.09 4.09
C PHE A 119 6.68 6.23 2.58
N ILE A 120 5.79 7.13 2.16
CA ILE A 120 5.48 7.39 0.74
C ILE A 120 6.72 7.95 0.02
N LYS A 121 7.53 8.75 0.72
CA LYS A 121 8.79 9.27 0.18
C LYS A 121 9.87 8.20 0.02
N ASP A 122 9.88 7.20 0.91
CA ASP A 122 10.91 6.16 0.95
C ASP A 122 10.59 4.94 0.08
N VAL A 123 9.31 4.62 -0.12
CA VAL A 123 8.87 3.40 -0.80
C VAL A 123 9.30 3.37 -2.27
N ALA A 124 9.87 2.24 -2.69
CA ALA A 124 10.22 2.03 -4.09
C ALA A 124 8.98 1.73 -4.95
N ILE A 125 9.13 1.86 -6.27
CA ILE A 125 8.09 1.53 -7.26
C ILE A 125 8.45 0.33 -8.15
N ASP A 126 9.70 -0.13 -8.10
CA ASP A 126 10.20 -1.26 -8.89
C ASP A 126 10.95 -2.25 -7.99
N TRP A 127 10.75 -3.55 -8.25
CA TRP A 127 11.04 -4.62 -7.30
C TRP A 127 11.86 -5.74 -7.96
N THR A 128 12.96 -6.16 -7.34
CA THR A 128 13.69 -7.37 -7.78
C THR A 128 13.00 -8.65 -7.32
N LEU A 129 12.41 -8.64 -6.12
CA LEU A 129 11.72 -9.78 -5.52
C LEU A 129 10.43 -9.33 -4.88
N SER A 130 9.43 -10.21 -4.88
CA SER A 130 8.15 -10.04 -4.19
C SER A 130 7.74 -11.35 -3.53
N ASN A 131 7.63 -11.33 -2.21
CA ASN A 131 7.28 -12.47 -1.37
C ASN A 131 5.90 -12.21 -0.74
N TYR A 132 4.91 -13.00 -1.12
CA TYR A 132 3.58 -12.99 -0.49
C TYR A 132 3.67 -13.77 0.82
N LEU A 133 3.56 -13.06 1.95
CA LEU A 133 3.75 -13.65 3.27
C LEU A 133 2.45 -14.24 3.83
N GLU A 134 1.34 -13.54 3.58
CA GLU A 134 0.01 -13.91 4.03
C GLU A 134 -0.99 -13.44 2.97
N ALA A 135 -1.96 -14.27 2.58
CA ALA A 135 -2.93 -13.88 1.57
C ALA A 135 -4.21 -14.71 1.69
N GLU A 136 -5.35 -14.05 1.87
CA GLU A 136 -6.68 -14.66 1.84
C GLU A 136 -7.64 -13.67 1.16
N PRO A 137 -8.17 -13.99 -0.04
CA PRO A 137 -8.99 -13.07 -0.82
C PRO A 137 -10.19 -12.53 -0.03
N GLY A 138 -10.36 -11.21 -0.03
CA GLY A 138 -11.45 -10.57 0.73
C GLY A 138 -11.21 -10.44 2.23
N GLN A 139 -10.14 -11.06 2.77
CA GLN A 139 -9.78 -10.99 4.19
C GLN A 139 -8.50 -10.17 4.42
N TYR A 140 -7.36 -10.55 3.84
CA TYR A 140 -6.10 -9.84 4.08
C TYR A 140 -5.04 -10.17 3.04
N ILE A 141 -4.07 -9.27 2.88
CA ILE A 141 -2.86 -9.49 2.08
C ILE A 141 -1.68 -8.85 2.80
N THR A 142 -0.58 -9.60 2.92
CA THR A 142 0.72 -9.12 3.39
C THR A 142 1.79 -9.48 2.36
N VAL A 143 2.52 -8.49 1.86
CA VAL A 143 3.60 -8.68 0.87
C VAL A 143 4.88 -8.01 1.34
N ALA A 144 6.01 -8.70 1.21
CA ALA A 144 7.34 -8.13 1.31
C ALA A 144 7.97 -8.01 -0.08
N ARG A 145 8.57 -6.86 -0.40
CA ARG A 145 9.22 -6.62 -1.71
C ARG A 145 10.62 -6.05 -1.53
N LYS A 146 11.57 -6.54 -2.32
CA LYS A 146 12.95 -6.03 -2.35
C LYS A 146 13.06 -4.95 -3.42
N ALA A 147 13.38 -3.73 -3.01
CA ALA A 147 13.52 -2.60 -3.93
C ALA A 147 14.67 -2.84 -4.91
N LYS A 148 14.39 -2.67 -6.20
CA LYS A 148 15.33 -3.01 -7.28
C LYS A 148 16.63 -2.22 -7.17
N GLY A 149 17.76 -2.91 -7.34
CA GLY A 149 19.09 -2.29 -7.25
C GLY A 149 19.54 -1.95 -5.82
N THR A 150 18.79 -2.36 -4.80
CA THR A 150 19.12 -2.10 -3.39
C THR A 150 19.06 -3.39 -2.56
N ASN A 151 19.45 -3.29 -1.29
CA ASN A 151 19.19 -4.33 -0.27
C ASN A 151 18.00 -4.00 0.62
N ASN A 152 17.26 -2.94 0.31
CA ASN A 152 16.14 -2.48 1.11
C ASN A 152 14.89 -3.30 0.78
N TRP A 153 14.10 -3.55 1.81
CA TRP A 153 12.84 -4.26 1.72
C TRP A 153 11.70 -3.37 2.21
N PHE A 154 10.51 -3.61 1.67
CA PHE A 154 9.29 -2.94 2.09
C PHE A 154 8.21 -3.99 2.31
N VAL A 155 7.46 -3.85 3.40
CA VAL A 155 6.33 -4.71 3.72
C VAL A 155 5.07 -3.87 3.74
N GLY A 156 3.99 -4.34 3.13
CA GLY A 156 2.66 -3.76 3.29
C GLY A 156 1.67 -4.85 3.67
N ASN A 157 0.74 -4.50 4.56
CA ASN A 157 -0.42 -5.29 4.87
C ASN A 157 -1.69 -4.45 4.71
N VAL A 158 -2.70 -5.05 4.07
CA VAL A 158 -4.07 -4.54 4.07
C VAL A 158 -5.01 -5.59 4.64
N ASN A 159 -6.02 -5.14 5.37
CA ASN A 159 -6.98 -5.99 6.05
C ASN A 159 -8.42 -5.59 5.70
N GLY A 160 -9.30 -6.59 5.62
CA GLY A 160 -10.73 -6.43 5.41
C GLY A 160 -11.44 -6.03 6.70
N GLU A 161 -12.68 -6.46 6.87
CA GLU A 161 -13.54 -5.98 7.97
C GLU A 161 -13.26 -6.69 9.31
N THR A 162 -12.69 -7.90 9.30
CA THR A 162 -12.40 -8.65 10.53
C THR A 162 -10.99 -8.34 11.02
N PRO A 163 -10.82 -7.86 12.27
CA PRO A 163 -9.49 -7.59 12.81
C PRO A 163 -8.70 -8.90 12.94
N ARG A 164 -7.38 -8.82 12.73
CA ARG A 164 -6.50 -9.98 12.88
C ARG A 164 -5.12 -9.58 13.34
N THR A 165 -4.37 -10.58 13.78
CA THR A 165 -2.96 -10.42 14.13
C THR A 165 -2.10 -11.15 13.11
N SER A 166 -1.31 -10.39 12.35
CA SER A 166 -0.29 -10.91 11.44
C SER A 166 0.92 -11.43 12.20
N ASN A 167 1.49 -12.53 11.72
CA ASN A 167 2.74 -13.09 12.25
C ASN A 167 3.80 -13.15 11.15
N ILE A 168 4.69 -12.15 11.14
CA ILE A 168 5.69 -11.94 10.10
C ILE A 168 7.01 -12.58 10.52
N THR A 169 7.53 -13.49 9.70
CA THR A 169 8.95 -13.89 9.75
C THR A 169 9.76 -13.04 8.78
N PHE A 170 10.96 -12.65 9.18
CA PHE A 170 11.87 -11.87 8.32
C PHE A 170 12.91 -12.76 7.63
N ASP A 171 12.63 -14.05 7.45
CA ASP A 171 13.56 -15.03 6.86
C ASP A 171 13.97 -14.73 5.41
N PHE A 172 13.22 -13.87 4.73
CA PHE A 172 13.53 -13.32 3.41
C PHE A 172 14.70 -12.31 3.42
N LEU A 173 15.09 -11.79 4.58
CA LEU A 173 16.25 -10.91 4.72
C LEU A 173 17.56 -11.69 4.58
N GLU A 174 18.61 -10.99 4.16
CA GLU A 174 19.92 -11.61 3.96
C GLU A 174 20.51 -12.11 5.29
N LYS A 175 20.99 -13.35 5.30
CA LYS A 175 21.57 -13.98 6.50
C LYS A 175 22.82 -13.21 6.95
N GLY A 176 22.90 -12.92 8.25
CA GLY A 176 24.05 -12.22 8.85
C GLY A 176 24.00 -10.70 8.71
N LYS A 177 23.03 -10.14 7.97
CA LYS A 177 22.81 -8.69 7.88
C LYS A 177 21.84 -8.19 8.95
N LYS A 178 21.96 -6.90 9.27
CA LYS A 178 21.06 -6.18 10.17
C LYS A 178 20.38 -5.04 9.40
N TYR A 179 19.13 -4.79 9.74
CA TYR A 179 18.30 -3.78 9.10
C TYR A 179 17.61 -2.94 10.17
N GLU A 180 17.39 -1.65 9.88
CA GLU A 180 16.44 -0.83 10.63
C GLU A 180 15.06 -0.98 9.99
N ALA A 181 14.11 -1.51 10.76
CA ALA A 181 12.71 -1.56 10.38
C ALA A 181 11.96 -0.39 11.02
N THR A 182 11.39 0.50 10.21
CA THR A 182 10.42 1.52 10.65
C THR A 182 9.02 1.00 10.33
N ILE A 183 8.21 0.80 11.36
CA ILE A 183 6.88 0.20 11.30
C ILE A 183 5.86 1.31 11.48
N TYR A 184 5.06 1.54 10.44
CA TYR A 184 3.91 2.43 10.40
C TYR A 184 2.65 1.58 10.51
N ALA A 185 1.97 1.61 11.65
CA ALA A 185 0.86 0.71 11.91
C ALA A 185 -0.30 1.42 12.59
N ASP A 186 -1.50 0.89 12.38
CA ASP A 186 -2.69 1.32 13.11
C ASP A 186 -2.47 1.34 14.63
N ALA A 187 -3.02 2.36 15.29
CA ALA A 187 -3.15 2.35 16.74
C ALA A 187 -4.15 1.27 17.19
N LYS A 188 -4.14 0.90 18.48
CA LYS A 188 -5.01 -0.19 19.00
C LYS A 188 -6.50 0.11 18.85
N ASP A 189 -6.88 1.38 18.93
CA ASP A 189 -8.23 1.92 18.83
C ASP A 189 -8.53 2.50 17.44
N ALA A 190 -7.65 2.29 16.47
CA ALA A 190 -7.88 2.71 15.10
C ALA A 190 -8.99 1.88 14.46
N HIS A 191 -9.75 2.51 13.57
CA HIS A 191 -10.82 1.87 12.84
C HIS A 191 -11.15 2.70 11.60
N TYR A 192 -11.30 2.07 10.44
CA TYR A 192 -11.47 2.78 9.16
C TYR A 192 -12.61 3.80 9.15
N LYS A 193 -13.66 3.61 9.96
CA LYS A 193 -14.85 4.48 9.95
C LYS A 193 -14.88 5.53 11.07
N THR A 194 -14.31 5.20 12.23
CA THR A 194 -14.53 5.98 13.46
C THR A 194 -13.25 6.62 13.99
N ASN A 195 -12.09 6.08 13.62
CA ASN A 195 -10.79 6.58 14.04
C ASN A 195 -9.70 6.24 12.99
N PRO A 196 -9.84 6.72 11.73
CA PRO A 196 -8.99 6.25 10.63
C PRO A 196 -7.58 6.82 10.64
N GLN A 197 -7.37 7.96 11.31
CA GLN A 197 -6.10 8.69 11.35
C GLN A 197 -5.23 8.31 12.57
N ALA A 198 -5.65 7.34 13.39
CA ALA A 198 -4.87 6.89 14.54
C ALA A 198 -3.81 5.86 14.13
N TYR A 199 -2.54 6.23 14.21
CA TYR A 199 -1.41 5.35 13.88
C TYR A 199 -0.28 5.48 14.91
N THR A 200 0.66 4.54 14.83
CA THR A 200 1.91 4.53 15.58
C THR A 200 3.07 4.32 14.62
N ILE A 201 4.20 4.96 14.91
CA ILE A 201 5.45 4.75 14.21
C ILE A 201 6.48 4.28 15.21
N ARG A 202 7.12 3.14 14.95
CA ARG A 202 8.20 2.63 15.82
C ARG A 202 9.33 2.03 15.00
N LYS A 203 10.54 2.15 15.52
CA LYS A 203 11.75 1.59 14.91
C LYS A 203 12.24 0.39 15.70
N MET A 204 12.78 -0.61 15.00
CA MET A 204 13.47 -1.73 15.62
C MET A 204 14.55 -2.29 14.69
N THR A 205 15.62 -2.82 15.27
CA THR A 205 16.62 -3.57 14.50
C THR A 205 16.12 -4.99 14.25
N VAL A 206 16.14 -5.42 12.98
CA VAL A 206 15.74 -6.78 12.56
C VAL A 206 16.86 -7.49 11.80
N SER A 207 16.74 -8.81 11.73
CA SER A 207 17.60 -9.71 10.94
C SER A 207 16.75 -10.83 10.35
N SER A 208 17.36 -11.73 9.58
CA SER A 208 16.68 -12.91 9.03
C SER A 208 16.09 -13.87 10.07
N LYS A 209 16.39 -13.67 11.37
CA LYS A 209 15.87 -14.47 12.48
C LYS A 209 14.74 -13.78 13.26
N SER A 210 14.46 -12.51 12.95
CA SER A 210 13.45 -11.73 13.64
C SER A 210 12.04 -12.23 13.31
N LYS A 211 11.12 -11.97 14.25
CA LYS A 211 9.68 -12.18 14.09
C LYS A 211 8.95 -10.94 14.55
N LEU A 212 7.82 -10.62 13.93
CA LEU A 212 6.95 -9.51 14.32
C LEU A 212 5.50 -9.98 14.37
N THR A 213 4.86 -9.73 15.51
CA THR A 213 3.42 -9.83 15.67
C THR A 213 2.83 -8.43 15.53
N GLN A 214 1.87 -8.25 14.63
CA GLN A 214 1.31 -6.94 14.33
C GLN A 214 -0.21 -7.04 14.15
N LEU A 215 -0.95 -6.21 14.86
CA LEU A 215 -2.40 -6.08 14.70
C LEU A 215 -2.72 -5.36 13.38
N SER A 216 -3.74 -5.84 12.68
CA SER A 216 -4.42 -5.15 11.60
C SER A 216 -5.89 -4.99 11.97
N VAL A 217 -6.35 -3.75 12.07
CA VAL A 217 -7.73 -3.41 12.47
C VAL A 217 -8.68 -3.52 11.26
N PRO A 218 -10.01 -3.40 11.43
CA PRO A 218 -10.95 -3.38 10.31
C PRO A 218 -10.65 -2.26 9.32
N GLY A 219 -10.58 -2.58 8.03
CA GLY A 219 -10.20 -1.65 6.94
C GLY A 219 -8.81 -1.05 7.13
N GLY A 220 -7.99 -1.68 7.98
CA GLY A 220 -6.69 -1.21 8.41
C GLY A 220 -5.53 -1.89 7.71
N GLY A 221 -4.34 -1.71 8.27
CA GLY A 221 -3.10 -2.23 7.72
C GLY A 221 -1.86 -1.71 8.44
N TYR A 222 -0.72 -2.00 7.84
CA TYR A 222 0.56 -1.45 8.26
C TYR A 222 1.54 -1.48 7.10
N ALA A 223 2.51 -0.58 7.16
CA ALA A 223 3.61 -0.50 6.22
C ALA A 223 4.95 -0.51 6.96
N ILE A 224 5.97 -1.15 6.40
CA ILE A 224 7.28 -1.27 7.03
C ILE A 224 8.35 -0.98 6.00
N SER A 225 9.19 0.02 6.25
CA SER A 225 10.46 0.20 5.53
C SER A 225 11.55 -0.55 6.26
N ILE A 226 12.32 -1.39 5.56
CA ILE A 226 13.39 -2.21 6.13
C ILE A 226 14.69 -1.89 5.40
N ILE A 227 15.53 -1.05 6.01
CA ILE A 227 16.72 -0.48 5.38
C ILE A 227 17.98 -1.16 5.93
N GLU A 228 18.88 -1.63 5.06
CA GLU A 228 20.12 -2.29 5.50
C GLU A 228 21.01 -1.29 6.24
N ILE A 229 21.43 -1.66 7.46
CA ILE A 229 22.37 -0.85 8.25
C ILE A 229 23.76 -1.07 7.66
N ARG A 230 24.28 -0.06 6.95
CA ARG A 230 25.66 -0.06 6.46
C ARG A 230 26.58 0.19 7.65
N LYS A 231 27.62 -0.65 7.78
CA LYS A 231 28.73 -0.40 8.69
C LYS A 231 29.66 0.65 8.10
#